data_AF-A0A7U9KUJ7-F1
#
_entry.id   AF-A0A7U9KUJ7-F1
#
_cell.length_a   1.000
_cell.length_b   1.000
_cell.length_c   1.000
_cell.angle_alpha   90.00
_cell.angle_beta   90.00
_cell.angle_gamma   90.00
#
_symmetry.space_group_name_H-M   'P 1'
#
loop_
_entity.id
_entity.type
_entity.pdbx_description
1 polymer ?
#
loop_
_entity_poly.entity_id
_entity_poly.type
_entity_poly.pdbx_seq_one_letter_code
_entity_poly.pdbx_strand_id
1 'polypeptide(L)' 'MSDDGSDRCLQQWADKEVFSSNGHMDIESETDDGLCLVADYRNNTWGTMRTRWQFMVDGDKVSHFETGQA' A
#
# COMPACT_ATOMS: atom_id res chain seq x y z
N MET A 1 -7.32 2.55 -6.86
CA MET A 1 -6.68 1.78 -5.79
C MET A 1 -7.76 1.05 -5.03
N SER A 2 -7.45 -0.14 -4.54
CA SER A 2 -8.30 -0.90 -3.63
C SER A 2 -7.56 -1.17 -2.32
N ASP A 3 -8.32 -1.20 -1.22
CA ASP A 3 -7.82 -1.51 0.12
C ASP A 3 -8.77 -2.52 0.77
N ASP A 4 -8.24 -3.67 1.17
CA ASP A 4 -8.99 -4.85 1.63
C ASP A 4 -10.14 -5.21 0.65
N GLY A 5 -9.84 -5.21 -0.64
CA GLY A 5 -10.76 -5.57 -1.73
C GLY A 5 -11.85 -4.53 -2.02
N SER A 6 -11.83 -3.36 -1.36
CA SER A 6 -12.78 -2.27 -1.61
C SER A 6 -12.12 -1.13 -2.36
N ASP A 7 -12.73 -0.67 -3.45
CA ASP A 7 -12.27 0.53 -4.17
C ASP A 7 -12.33 1.76 -3.26
N ARG A 8 -11.25 2.56 -3.26
CA ARG A 8 -11.19 3.84 -2.53
C ARG A 8 -10.74 4.99 -3.43
N CYS A 9 -11.08 6.20 -3.00
CA CYS A 9 -10.47 7.40 -3.55
C CYS A 9 -9.01 7.48 -3.10
N LEU A 10 -8.07 7.41 -4.07
CA LEU A 10 -6.64 7.40 -3.82
C LEU A 10 -6.17 8.57 -2.95
N GLN A 11 -6.59 9.80 -3.26
CA GLN A 11 -6.09 10.99 -2.57
C GLN A 11 -6.51 11.03 -1.11
N GLN A 12 -7.76 10.67 -0.81
CA GLN A 12 -8.26 10.63 0.56
C GLN A 12 -7.62 9.49 1.35
N TRP A 13 -7.45 8.33 0.72
CA TRP A 13 -6.82 7.18 1.35
C TRP A 13 -5.35 7.46 1.67
N ALA A 14 -4.59 8.00 0.71
CA ALA A 14 -3.17 8.32 0.90
C ALA A 14 -2.96 9.39 1.98
N ASP A 15 -3.82 10.42 2.02
CA ASP A 15 -3.75 11.41 3.10
C ASP A 15 -3.99 10.77 4.46
N LYS A 16 -5.05 9.97 4.62
CA LYS A 16 -5.41 9.35 5.89
C LYS A 16 -4.41 8.28 6.35
N GLU A 17 -4.04 7.36 5.46
CA GLU A 17 -3.29 6.15 5.83
C GLU A 17 -1.78 6.31 5.71
N VAL A 18 -1.30 7.30 4.94
CA VAL A 18 0.13 7.52 4.70
C VAL A 18 0.58 8.88 5.26
N PHE A 19 0.08 10.00 4.74
CA PHE A 19 0.68 11.31 5.00
C PHE A 19 0.33 11.86 6.38
N SER A 20 -0.95 11.89 6.74
CA SER A 20 -1.44 12.46 8.01
C SER A 20 -1.20 11.53 9.20
N SER A 21 -0.98 10.23 8.98
CA SER A 21 -0.76 9.23 10.03
C SER A 21 0.69 8.75 10.17
N ASN A 22 1.65 9.36 9.46
CA ASN A 22 3.07 8.98 9.45
C ASN A 22 3.28 7.51 9.03
N GLY A 23 2.66 7.14 7.92
CA GLY A 23 2.81 5.82 7.30
C GLY A 23 4.27 5.50 7.00
N HIS A 24 4.69 4.31 7.39
CA HIS A 24 6.01 3.77 7.12
C HIS A 24 5.88 2.31 6.70
N MET A 25 6.74 1.90 5.77
CA MET A 25 6.72 0.56 5.20
C MET A 25 8.10 -0.05 5.34
N ASP A 26 8.17 -1.16 6.05
CA ASP A 26 9.36 -2.01 6.14
C ASP A 26 9.13 -3.23 5.23
N ILE A 27 9.84 -3.29 4.09
CA ILE A 27 9.66 -4.37 3.10
C ILE A 27 10.25 -5.67 3.63
N GLU A 28 9.43 -6.71 3.70
CA GLU A 28 9.87 -8.05 4.08
C GLU A 28 10.22 -8.91 2.87
N SER A 29 9.44 -8.82 1.79
CA SER A 29 9.71 -9.52 0.55
C SER A 29 9.17 -8.78 -0.67
N GLU A 30 9.83 -9.01 -1.80
CA GLU A 30 9.42 -8.52 -3.11
C GLU A 30 9.37 -9.67 -4.12
N THR A 31 8.44 -9.56 -5.05
CA THR A 31 8.25 -10.48 -6.18
C THR A 31 7.73 -9.70 -7.38
N ASP A 32 7.58 -10.36 -8.53
CA ASP A 32 7.02 -9.76 -9.74
C ASP A 32 7.78 -8.49 -10.18
N ASP A 33 9.11 -8.58 -10.17
CA ASP A 33 10.02 -7.48 -10.51
C ASP A 33 9.79 -6.20 -9.68
N GLY A 34 9.44 -6.37 -8.40
CA GLY A 34 9.17 -5.27 -7.47
C GLY A 34 7.72 -4.76 -7.50
N LEU A 35 6.84 -5.34 -8.31
CA LEU A 35 5.43 -4.96 -8.39
C LEU A 35 4.55 -5.63 -7.33
N CYS A 36 5.04 -6.65 -6.64
CA CYS A 36 4.34 -7.32 -5.55
C CYS A 36 5.19 -7.31 -4.28
N LEU A 37 4.71 -6.65 -3.23
CA LEU A 37 5.42 -6.49 -1.96
C LEU A 37 4.64 -7.12 -0.81
N VAL A 38 5.35 -7.69 0.16
CA VAL A 38 4.85 -7.93 1.52
C VAL A 38 5.66 -7.06 2.46
N ALA A 39 4.98 -6.30 3.30
CA ALA A 39 5.61 -5.33 4.18
C ALA A 39 4.91 -5.22 5.52
N ASP A 40 5.70 -4.96 6.55
CA ASP A 40 5.21 -4.45 7.82
C ASP A 40 4.90 -2.96 7.65
N TYR A 41 3.63 -2.66 7.43
CA TYR A 41 3.14 -1.30 7.28
C TYR A 41 2.68 -0.77 8.62
N ARG A 42 3.22 0.38 9.04
CA ARG A 42 2.87 1.02 10.31
C ARG A 42 2.37 2.43 10.10
N ASN A 43 1.34 2.80 10.85
CA ASN A 43 0.92 4.19 10.98
C ASN A 43 0.39 4.47 12.40
N ASN A 44 0.18 5.74 12.71
CA ASN A 44 -0.27 6.18 14.03
C ASN A 44 -1.73 5.80 14.35
N THR A 45 -2.52 5.43 13.35
CA THR A 45 -3.94 5.11 13.51
C THR A 45 -4.15 3.66 13.91
N TRP A 46 -3.39 2.75 13.30
CA TRP A 46 -3.62 1.32 13.37
C TRP A 46 -2.46 0.52 13.99
N GLY A 47 -1.30 1.16 14.23
CA GLY A 47 -0.09 0.46 14.61
C GLY A 47 0.55 -0.25 13.41
N THR A 48 1.27 -1.35 13.65
CA THR A 48 1.90 -2.15 12.59
C THR A 48 1.00 -3.30 12.15
N MET A 49 0.87 -3.47 10.84
CA MET A 49 0.12 -4.54 10.18
C MET A 49 0.95 -5.11 9.04
N ARG A 50 0.95 -6.43 8.91
CA ARG A 50 1.53 -7.10 7.74
C ARG A 50 0.56 -6.91 6.57
N THR A 51 1.05 -6.30 5.50
CA THR A 51 0.23 -5.93 4.34
C THR A 51 0.85 -6.44 3.05
N ARG A 52 0.00 -6.80 2.09
CA ARG A 52 0.39 -7.14 0.74
C ARG A 52 0.03 -5.99 -0.18
N TRP A 53 0.95 -5.64 -1.07
CA TRP A 53 0.77 -4.60 -2.07
C TRP A 53 1.01 -5.16 -3.46
N GLN A 54 0.15 -4.81 -4.39
CA GLN A 54 0.31 -5.11 -5.81
C GLN A 54 0.17 -3.84 -6.63
N PHE A 55 1.17 -3.53 -7.45
CA PHE A 55 1.22 -2.33 -8.26
C PHE A 55 1.01 -2.66 -9.74
N MET A 56 0.23 -1.83 -10.41
CA MET A 56 0.09 -1.81 -11.86
C MET A 56 0.74 -0.52 -12.37
N VAL A 57 1.60 -0.65 -13.37
CA VAL A 57 2.36 0.47 -13.96
C VAL A 57 1.92 0.66 -15.40
N ASP A 58 1.68 1.92 -15.77
CA ASP A 58 1.50 2.34 -17.15
C ASP A 58 2.60 3.35 -17.51
N GLY A 59 3.50 2.96 -18.42
CA GLY A 59 4.72 3.69 -18.71
C GLY A 59 5.66 3.77 -17.52
N ASP A 60 5.89 4.97 -16.99
CA ASP A 60 6.80 5.27 -15.88
C ASP A 60 6.06 5.55 -14.55
N LYS A 61 4.74 5.33 -14.50
CA LYS A 61 3.91 5.68 -13.34
C LYS A 61 3.04 4.52 -12.88
N VAL A 62 2.83 4.45 -11.56
CA VAL A 62 1.80 3.60 -10.98
C VAL A 62 0.43 4.12 -11.42
N SER A 63 -0.32 3.29 -12.16
CA SER A 63 -1.69 3.59 -12.60
C SER A 63 -2.74 3.08 -11.63
N HIS A 64 -2.44 2.00 -10.90
CA HIS A 64 -3.26 1.44 -9.84
C HIS A 64 -2.40 0.68 -8.83
N PHE A 65 -2.87 0.56 -7.59
CA PHE A 65 -2.36 -0.45 -6.68
C PHE A 65 -3.49 -1.01 -5.81
N GLU A 66 -3.29 -2.25 -5.37
CA GLU A 66 -4.13 -2.94 -4.42
C GLU A 66 -3.33 -3.17 -3.15
N THR A 67 -3.94 -2.92 -2.00
CA THR A 67 -3.35 -3.23 -0.70
C THR A 67 -4.37 -3.93 0.19
N GLY A 68 -3.88 -4.67 1.19
CA GLY A 68 -4.71 -5.28 2.21
C GLY A 68 -3.87 -6.15 3.14
N GLN A 69 -4.52 -6.77 4.12
CA GLN A 69 -3.83 -7.69 5.04
C GLN A 69 -3.21 -8.88 4.29
N ALA A 70 -1.97 -9.22 4.64
CA ALA A 70 -1.20 -10.33 4.06
C ALA A 70 -1.36 -11.64 4.84
#